data_AF-A0A5N5QA93-F1
#
_entry.id   AF-A0A5N5QA93-F1
#
_cell.length_a   1.000
_cell.length_b   1.000
_cell.length_c   1.000
_cell.angle_alpha   90.00
_cell.angle_beta   90.00
_cell.angle_gamma   90.00
#
_symmetry.space_group_name_H-M   'P 1'
#
loop_
_entity.id
_entity.type
_entity.pdbx_description
1 polymer ?
#
loop_
_entity_poly.entity_id
_entity_poly.type
_entity_poly.pdbx_seq_one_letter_code
_entity_poly.pdbx_strand_id
1 'polypeptide(L)'
;MKFSVVAAIIASASAAYAHAVVGIVHINGVSQGNGVNTYIRSPPSNSPVKDLDSPNVACNVNNVAVPKTLEVSAGDVITFEWYHNTPQDDIIDASHKGAVQVYVAPTESNGAGPVWVKLFSQGYTDDWATNKLIAGKGLVSITVPDLKAGEYLFRPEVVALHESDTAYKMNAGRGVQLYMECVQFKVVSSGSVALSGGIDFKESYTYSDKGLVFDLYTADPKTYVAPGGPVSPISVSSGAGIGPIPARGSKSNAAPAPAGAAPATTASGAAPTSATPSSTSAAPTPTAPIATPAAIAANVPTSKMVTVTIRSSSAVPTSTATEAAYSPPADCPSSSSGTKNSGSNSSASSGAPVAKWNRCGGIGYTGSTTCVEGTTCVVHNPYYSQCL
;
A
#
# COMPACT_ATOMS: atom_id res chain seq x y z
N MET A 1 -39.13 52.46 -5.58
CA MET A 1 -38.38 51.33 -6.15
C MET A 1 -36.91 51.53 -5.84
N LYS A 2 -36.27 50.53 -5.21
CA LYS A 2 -34.92 50.02 -5.52
C LYS A 2 -34.42 49.22 -4.30
N PHE A 3 -34.50 47.91 -4.44
CA PHE A 3 -33.85 46.93 -3.57
C PHE A 3 -32.35 46.93 -3.91
N SER A 4 -31.48 47.02 -2.90
CA SER A 4 -30.05 46.74 -3.07
C SER A 4 -29.68 45.55 -2.18
N VAL A 5 -29.46 44.44 -2.86
CA VAL A 5 -29.07 43.12 -2.36
C VAL A 5 -27.61 43.16 -1.88
N VAL A 6 -27.36 42.69 -0.67
CA VAL A 6 -26.00 42.42 -0.16
C VAL A 6 -25.60 41.03 -0.66
N ALA A 7 -24.61 40.97 -1.56
CA ALA A 7 -23.98 39.72 -1.97
C ALA A 7 -22.81 39.41 -1.02
N ALA A 8 -22.95 38.38 -0.19
CA ALA A 8 -21.87 37.83 0.59
C ALA A 8 -20.98 36.95 -0.32
N ILE A 9 -19.74 37.37 -0.56
CA ILE A 9 -18.74 36.54 -1.24
C ILE A 9 -18.12 35.62 -0.17
N ILE A 10 -18.51 34.34 -0.20
CA ILE A 10 -17.88 33.28 0.59
C ILE A 10 -16.54 32.96 -0.09
N ALA A 11 -15.43 33.31 0.56
CA ALA A 11 -14.10 32.83 0.17
C ALA A 11 -13.98 31.35 0.60
N SER A 12 -14.26 30.44 -0.32
CA SER A 12 -13.97 29.02 -0.16
C SER A 12 -12.47 28.79 -0.15
N ALA A 13 -11.94 28.27 0.97
CA ALA A 13 -10.60 27.73 1.04
C ALA A 13 -10.45 26.63 -0.03
N SER A 14 -9.49 26.78 -0.93
CA SER A 14 -9.12 25.74 -1.88
C SER A 14 -8.57 24.57 -1.08
N ALA A 15 -9.37 23.54 -0.82
CA ALA A 15 -8.82 22.25 -0.45
C ALA A 15 -7.86 21.85 -1.58
N ALA A 16 -6.63 21.49 -1.25
CA ALA A 16 -5.71 20.95 -2.24
C ALA A 16 -6.24 19.57 -2.63
N TYR A 17 -7.01 19.48 -3.72
CA TYR A 17 -7.77 18.29 -4.17
C TYR A 17 -6.93 17.11 -4.69
N ALA A 18 -5.64 17.04 -4.35
CA ALA A 18 -4.66 16.33 -5.18
C ALA A 18 -4.44 14.84 -4.87
N HIS A 19 -4.52 14.44 -3.61
CA HIS A 19 -3.86 13.22 -3.14
C HIS A 19 -4.84 12.09 -2.81
N ALA A 20 -4.36 10.88 -2.53
CA ALA A 20 -5.24 9.76 -2.19
C ALA A 20 -4.64 8.84 -1.12
N VAL A 21 -5.52 8.18 -0.35
CA VAL A 21 -5.18 7.12 0.59
C VAL A 21 -6.20 5.98 0.52
N VAL A 22 -5.80 4.77 0.88
CA VAL A 22 -6.73 3.68 1.16
C VAL A 22 -7.19 3.77 2.62
N GLY A 23 -8.49 3.73 2.85
CA GLY A 23 -9.01 3.68 4.23
C GLY A 23 -10.16 2.72 4.48
N ILE A 24 -10.71 2.06 3.45
CA ILE A 24 -11.74 1.03 3.63
C ILE A 24 -11.41 -0.18 2.75
N VAL A 25 -11.67 -1.37 3.28
CA VAL A 25 -11.67 -2.63 2.53
C VAL A 25 -13.07 -3.21 2.51
N HIS A 26 -13.44 -3.80 1.37
CA HIS A 26 -14.63 -4.64 1.24
C HIS A 26 -14.22 -6.08 0.96
N ILE A 27 -14.86 -7.04 1.61
CA ILE A 27 -14.68 -8.47 1.35
C ILE A 27 -16.01 -9.01 0.82
N ASN A 28 -16.00 -9.52 -0.41
CA ASN A 28 -17.18 -10.04 -1.09
C ASN A 28 -18.38 -9.07 -1.10
N GLY A 29 -18.10 -7.77 -1.32
CA GLY A 29 -19.13 -6.72 -1.30
C GLY A 29 -19.50 -6.18 0.08
N VAL A 30 -18.91 -6.70 1.16
CA VAL A 30 -19.21 -6.26 2.53
C VAL A 30 -18.07 -5.38 3.05
N SER A 31 -18.38 -4.12 3.37
CA SER A 31 -17.42 -3.20 4.00
C SER A 31 -16.94 -3.74 5.35
N GLN A 32 -15.63 -3.64 5.59
CA GLN A 32 -14.98 -4.01 6.84
C GLN A 32 -14.88 -2.83 7.82
N GLY A 33 -15.53 -1.71 7.52
CA GLY A 33 -15.47 -0.46 8.28
C GLY A 33 -14.15 0.30 8.06
N ASN A 34 -13.95 1.39 8.81
CA ASN A 34 -12.73 2.21 8.72
C ASN A 34 -11.48 1.39 9.10
N GLY A 35 -10.54 1.28 8.16
CA GLY A 35 -9.29 0.54 8.30
C GLY A 35 -8.10 1.34 8.79
N VAL A 36 -8.23 2.67 8.87
CA VAL A 36 -7.13 3.57 9.19
C VAL A 36 -6.54 3.23 10.56
N ASN A 37 -5.25 2.88 10.57
CA ASN A 37 -4.51 2.44 11.77
C ASN A 37 -5.12 1.22 12.51
N THR A 38 -6.02 0.46 11.87
CA THR A 38 -6.61 -0.74 12.47
C THR A 38 -6.15 -2.01 11.75
N TYR A 39 -6.47 -2.15 10.47
CA TYR A 39 -6.02 -3.24 9.59
C TYR A 39 -5.22 -2.73 8.38
N ILE A 40 -5.13 -1.41 8.22
CA ILE A 40 -4.30 -0.72 7.24
C ILE A 40 -3.15 -0.04 7.98
N ARG A 41 -1.92 -0.24 7.49
CA ARG A 41 -0.72 0.47 7.94
C ARG A 41 -0.70 1.88 7.36
N SER A 42 -1.56 2.74 7.90
CA SER A 42 -1.87 4.03 7.30
C SER A 42 -0.76 5.06 7.53
N PRO A 43 -0.38 5.84 6.51
CA PRO A 43 0.45 7.02 6.70
C PRO A 43 -0.30 8.10 7.49
N PRO A 44 0.41 9.08 8.09
CA PRO A 44 -0.22 10.18 8.82
C PRO A 44 -0.91 11.21 7.94
N SER A 45 -0.70 11.15 6.61
CA SER A 45 -1.32 12.04 5.63
C SER A 45 -1.41 11.34 4.28
N ASN A 46 -2.10 11.96 3.32
CA ASN A 46 -2.15 11.53 1.93
C ASN A 46 -0.94 11.98 1.09
N SER A 47 0.14 12.45 1.70
CA SER A 47 1.36 12.84 0.96
C SER A 47 1.98 11.66 0.21
N PRO A 48 2.54 11.87 -1.00
CA PRO A 48 3.11 10.79 -1.80
C PRO A 48 4.52 10.41 -1.32
N VAL A 49 4.90 9.16 -1.59
CA VAL A 49 6.31 8.74 -1.57
C VAL A 49 6.92 9.02 -2.94
N LYS A 50 8.03 9.77 -2.99
CA LYS A 50 8.73 10.12 -4.24
C LYS A 50 10.16 9.62 -4.35
N ASP A 51 10.79 9.38 -3.20
CA ASP A 51 12.16 8.89 -3.15
C ASP A 51 12.18 7.37 -3.33
N LEU A 52 12.64 6.93 -4.52
CA LEU A 52 12.68 5.51 -4.87
C LEU A 52 13.73 4.71 -4.09
N ASP A 53 14.73 5.38 -3.50
CA ASP A 53 15.76 4.72 -2.68
C ASP A 53 15.30 4.50 -1.22
N SER A 54 14.19 5.13 -0.83
CA SER A 54 13.62 5.07 0.52
C SER A 54 12.96 3.71 0.79
N PRO A 55 13.10 3.13 1.99
CA PRO A 55 12.33 1.94 2.37
C PRO A 55 10.80 2.19 2.38
N ASN A 56 10.37 3.45 2.37
CA ASN A 56 8.95 3.84 2.36
C ASN A 56 8.23 3.41 1.07
N VAL A 57 8.95 3.07 0.00
CA VAL A 57 8.32 2.56 -1.24
C VAL A 57 7.55 1.26 -1.00
N ALA A 58 7.89 0.46 0.02
CA ALA A 58 7.22 -0.81 0.26
C ALA A 58 5.81 -0.62 0.87
N CYS A 59 5.67 0.16 1.94
CA CYS A 59 4.43 0.25 2.71
C CYS A 59 4.15 1.67 3.26
N ASN A 60 4.66 2.70 2.57
CA ASN A 60 4.59 4.09 3.00
C ASN A 60 5.38 4.37 4.30
N VAL A 61 5.29 5.61 4.80
CA VAL A 61 6.11 6.14 5.90
C VAL A 61 5.78 5.55 7.28
N ASN A 62 4.70 4.79 7.42
CA ASN A 62 4.25 4.22 8.69
C ASN A 62 4.09 2.68 8.59
N ASN A 63 5.15 2.01 8.15
CA ASN A 63 5.16 0.55 8.01
C ASN A 63 5.33 -0.17 9.36
N VAL A 64 4.29 -0.08 10.20
CA VAL A 64 4.21 -0.73 11.51
C VAL A 64 3.00 -1.65 11.56
N ALA A 65 3.12 -2.77 12.29
CA ALA A 65 1.98 -3.67 12.46
C ALA A 65 0.82 -2.96 13.18
N VAL A 66 -0.40 -3.22 12.72
CA VAL A 66 -1.65 -2.64 13.24
C VAL A 66 -2.49 -3.72 13.93
N PRO A 67 -3.42 -3.38 14.85
CA PRO A 67 -3.98 -4.34 15.79
C PRO A 67 -4.94 -5.38 15.19
N LYS A 68 -5.43 -5.18 13.96
CA LYS A 68 -6.40 -6.07 13.31
C LYS A 68 -5.82 -6.69 12.04
N THR A 69 -6.13 -7.97 11.83
CA THR A 69 -5.87 -8.71 10.60
C THR A 69 -7.20 -9.20 10.06
N LEU A 70 -7.51 -8.91 8.79
CA LEU A 70 -8.75 -9.33 8.15
C LEU A 70 -8.65 -10.79 7.70
N GLU A 71 -9.68 -11.61 7.92
CA GLU A 71 -9.69 -12.99 7.45
C GLU A 71 -10.35 -13.12 6.08
N VAL A 72 -9.69 -13.85 5.17
CA VAL A 72 -10.17 -14.14 3.81
C VAL A 72 -9.84 -15.58 3.43
N SER A 73 -10.55 -16.10 2.44
CA SER A 73 -10.24 -17.38 1.78
C SER A 73 -9.84 -17.12 0.32
N ALA A 74 -9.11 -18.05 -0.27
CA ALA A 74 -8.91 -18.10 -1.72
C ALA A 74 -10.26 -18.01 -2.45
N GLY A 75 -10.31 -17.22 -3.51
CA GLY A 75 -11.53 -16.93 -4.27
C GLY A 75 -12.43 -15.84 -3.67
N ASP A 76 -12.21 -15.39 -2.43
CA ASP A 76 -12.89 -14.18 -1.94
C ASP A 76 -12.40 -12.96 -2.75
N VAL A 77 -13.30 -12.00 -2.98
CA VAL A 77 -12.98 -10.73 -3.64
C VAL A 77 -12.66 -9.70 -2.58
N ILE A 78 -11.45 -9.13 -2.62
CA ILE A 78 -11.03 -8.00 -1.79
C ILE A 78 -11.12 -6.75 -2.65
N THR A 79 -11.78 -5.70 -2.16
CA THR A 79 -11.80 -4.39 -2.81
C THR A 79 -11.19 -3.34 -1.88
N PHE A 80 -10.20 -2.62 -2.37
CA PHE A 80 -9.59 -1.48 -1.69
C PHE A 80 -10.32 -0.21 -2.12
N GLU A 81 -10.77 0.59 -1.16
CA GLU A 81 -11.44 1.87 -1.39
C GLU A 81 -10.49 3.01 -1.05
N TRP A 82 -10.11 3.72 -2.11
CA TRP A 82 -9.35 4.95 -2.08
C TRP A 82 -10.26 6.16 -1.85
N TYR A 83 -9.75 7.17 -1.17
CA TYR A 83 -10.38 8.50 -1.09
C TYR A 83 -9.33 9.59 -0.92
N HIS A 84 -9.73 10.85 -1.08
CA HIS A 84 -8.82 11.98 -0.91
C HIS A 84 -8.80 12.50 0.55
N ASN A 85 -9.95 12.98 1.04
CA ASN A 85 -10.17 13.47 2.41
C ASN A 85 -11.17 12.62 3.18
N THR A 86 -12.25 12.18 2.53
CA THR A 86 -13.35 11.43 3.14
C THR A 86 -13.85 10.36 2.18
N PRO A 87 -14.32 9.20 2.68
CA PRO A 87 -14.85 8.15 1.81
C PRO A 87 -15.86 8.64 0.77
N GLN A 88 -15.76 8.13 -0.46
CA GLN A 88 -16.62 8.45 -1.61
C GLN A 88 -16.56 9.90 -2.11
N ASP A 89 -15.48 10.62 -1.83
CA ASP A 89 -15.25 11.97 -2.35
C ASP A 89 -14.72 11.96 -3.81
N ASP A 90 -13.91 12.96 -4.15
CA ASP A 90 -13.24 13.12 -5.44
C ASP A 90 -12.12 12.11 -5.70
N ILE A 91 -11.74 11.32 -4.69
CA ILE A 91 -10.77 10.21 -4.75
C ILE A 91 -9.32 10.66 -4.92
N ILE A 92 -9.02 11.32 -6.04
CA ILE A 92 -7.71 11.86 -6.41
C ILE A 92 -7.92 12.90 -7.51
N ASP A 93 -7.10 13.94 -7.60
CA ASP A 93 -7.23 14.93 -8.67
C ASP A 93 -7.04 14.30 -10.06
N ALA A 94 -7.88 14.67 -11.02
CA ALA A 94 -7.85 14.12 -12.37
C ALA A 94 -6.53 14.39 -13.13
N SER A 95 -5.69 15.31 -12.67
CA SER A 95 -4.34 15.51 -13.17
C SER A 95 -3.41 14.34 -12.85
N HIS A 96 -3.68 13.55 -11.80
CA HIS A 96 -2.86 12.43 -11.33
C HIS A 96 -3.02 11.18 -12.21
N LYS A 97 -2.86 11.36 -13.51
CA LYS A 97 -2.88 10.29 -14.50
C LYS A 97 -1.76 9.30 -14.22
N GLY A 98 -2.08 8.01 -14.32
CA GLY A 98 -1.09 6.95 -14.20
C GLY A 98 -1.70 5.58 -13.94
N ALA A 99 -0.94 4.74 -13.25
CA ALA A 99 -1.25 3.32 -13.07
C ALA A 99 -1.88 3.03 -11.71
N VAL A 100 -2.64 1.93 -11.64
CA VAL A 100 -3.13 1.32 -10.40
C VAL A 100 -2.67 -0.13 -10.36
N GLN A 101 -2.10 -0.56 -9.24
CA GLN A 101 -1.48 -1.87 -9.08
C GLN A 101 -1.86 -2.48 -7.73
N VAL A 102 -1.81 -3.81 -7.62
CA VAL A 102 -1.95 -4.52 -6.34
C VAL A 102 -0.91 -5.62 -6.26
N TYR A 103 -0.20 -5.68 -5.14
CA TYR A 103 0.79 -6.70 -4.83
C TYR A 103 0.44 -7.47 -3.56
N VAL A 104 1.07 -8.63 -3.36
CA VAL A 104 0.99 -9.42 -2.13
C VAL A 104 2.38 -9.88 -1.69
N ALA A 105 2.60 -9.93 -0.37
CA ALA A 105 3.81 -10.48 0.25
C ALA A 105 3.47 -11.16 1.60
N PRO A 106 4.28 -12.12 2.08
CA PRO A 106 4.12 -12.65 3.44
C PRO A 106 4.33 -11.56 4.50
N THR A 107 3.49 -11.50 5.54
CA THR A 107 3.60 -10.48 6.61
C THR A 107 4.94 -10.52 7.33
N GLU A 108 5.51 -11.71 7.53
CA GLU A 108 6.81 -11.91 8.18
C GLU A 108 7.98 -11.20 7.48
N SER A 109 7.87 -10.96 6.17
CA SER A 109 8.88 -10.21 5.41
C SER A 109 8.91 -8.72 5.77
N ASN A 110 7.83 -8.21 6.37
CA ASN A 110 7.56 -6.80 6.57
C ASN A 110 7.72 -5.93 5.31
N GLY A 111 7.59 -6.55 4.12
CA GLY A 111 7.77 -5.90 2.83
C GLY A 111 9.22 -5.74 2.37
N ALA A 112 10.20 -6.34 3.05
CA ALA A 112 11.61 -6.28 2.71
C ALA A 112 12.06 -7.44 1.80
N GLY A 113 12.97 -7.15 0.87
CA GLY A 113 13.53 -8.16 -0.03
C GLY A 113 12.62 -8.48 -1.23
N PRO A 114 12.98 -9.50 -2.02
CA PRO A 114 12.26 -9.89 -3.25
C PRO A 114 11.00 -10.72 -2.93
N VAL A 115 10.02 -10.09 -2.28
CA VAL A 115 8.84 -10.77 -1.71
C VAL A 115 7.52 -10.37 -2.34
N TRP A 116 7.52 -9.31 -3.16
CA TRP A 116 6.29 -8.73 -3.69
C TRP A 116 5.88 -9.38 -5.00
N VAL A 117 4.73 -10.03 -4.99
CA VAL A 117 4.13 -10.64 -6.18
C VAL A 117 2.99 -9.77 -6.68
N LYS A 118 3.07 -9.33 -7.93
CA LYS A 118 2.05 -8.49 -8.58
C LYS A 118 0.80 -9.31 -8.89
N LEU A 119 -0.35 -8.92 -8.36
CA LEU A 119 -1.64 -9.56 -8.57
C LEU A 119 -2.53 -8.81 -9.57
N PHE A 120 -2.35 -7.50 -9.66
CA PHE A 120 -3.11 -6.65 -10.57
C PHE A 120 -2.23 -5.50 -11.04
N SER A 121 -2.40 -5.10 -12.30
CA SER A 121 -1.81 -3.87 -12.83
C SER A 121 -2.63 -3.38 -14.00
N GLN A 122 -2.93 -2.09 -13.96
CA GLN A 122 -3.56 -1.38 -15.06
C GLN A 122 -2.86 -0.03 -15.23
N GLY A 123 -2.33 0.22 -16.43
CA GLY A 123 -1.77 1.51 -16.84
C GLY A 123 -2.75 2.27 -17.73
N TYR A 124 -2.29 2.68 -18.91
CA TYR A 124 -3.16 3.21 -19.95
C TYR A 124 -3.75 2.09 -20.81
N THR A 125 -5.04 2.20 -21.14
CA THR A 125 -5.74 1.27 -22.04
C THR A 125 -6.46 2.08 -23.11
N ASP A 126 -7.75 2.35 -22.93
CA ASP A 126 -8.54 3.38 -23.60
C ASP A 126 -8.53 4.70 -22.80
N ASP A 127 -8.30 4.61 -21.49
CA ASP A 127 -8.07 5.74 -20.58
C ASP A 127 -7.03 5.34 -19.50
N TRP A 128 -6.53 6.32 -18.75
CA TRP A 128 -5.65 6.13 -17.60
C TRP A 128 -6.37 5.39 -16.47
N ALA A 129 -5.66 4.50 -15.78
CA ALA A 129 -6.21 3.73 -14.67
C ALA A 129 -6.73 4.61 -13.54
N THR A 130 -6.08 5.74 -13.26
CA THR A 130 -6.54 6.69 -12.23
C THR A 130 -7.83 7.42 -12.61
N ASN A 131 -8.05 7.73 -13.90
CA ASN A 131 -9.36 8.24 -14.34
C ASN A 131 -10.47 7.20 -14.13
N LYS A 132 -10.17 5.93 -14.44
CA LYS A 132 -11.08 4.82 -14.16
C LYS A 132 -11.31 4.63 -12.67
N LEU A 133 -10.30 4.88 -11.83
CA LEU A 133 -10.40 4.82 -10.37
C LEU A 133 -11.37 5.90 -9.85
N ILE A 134 -11.25 7.13 -10.34
CA ILE A 134 -12.17 8.23 -10.03
C ILE A 134 -13.60 7.86 -10.46
N ALA A 135 -13.78 7.41 -11.70
CA ALA A 135 -15.09 6.97 -12.22
C ALA A 135 -15.66 5.79 -11.44
N GLY A 136 -14.80 4.88 -10.99
CA GLY A 136 -15.09 3.73 -10.16
C GLY A 136 -15.24 4.03 -8.66
N LYS A 137 -15.27 5.30 -8.26
CA LYS A 137 -15.42 5.73 -6.85
C LYS A 137 -14.35 5.19 -5.91
N GLY A 138 -13.10 5.15 -6.40
CA GLY A 138 -11.94 4.75 -5.60
C GLY A 138 -11.81 3.24 -5.41
N LEU A 139 -12.59 2.43 -6.13
CA LEU A 139 -12.65 0.98 -5.90
C LEU A 139 -11.71 0.22 -6.85
N VAL A 140 -10.81 -0.56 -6.28
CA VAL A 140 -9.98 -1.53 -7.00
C VAL A 140 -10.07 -2.91 -6.34
N SER A 141 -10.48 -3.90 -7.11
CA SER A 141 -10.73 -5.26 -6.66
C SER A 141 -9.65 -6.23 -7.14
N ILE A 142 -9.37 -7.23 -6.31
CA ILE A 142 -8.66 -8.46 -6.66
C ILE A 142 -9.42 -9.66 -6.11
N THR A 143 -9.22 -10.81 -6.74
CA THR A 143 -9.63 -12.09 -6.17
C THR A 143 -8.44 -12.74 -5.51
N VAL A 144 -8.60 -13.19 -4.26
CA VAL A 144 -7.54 -13.83 -3.48
C VAL A 144 -7.08 -15.09 -4.23
N PRO A 145 -5.78 -15.20 -4.61
CA PRO A 145 -5.25 -16.40 -5.25
C PRO A 145 -5.36 -17.65 -4.38
N ASP A 146 -5.00 -18.81 -4.94
CA ASP A 146 -4.92 -20.09 -4.21
C ASP A 146 -3.73 -20.15 -3.23
N LEU A 147 -3.53 -19.10 -2.44
CA LEU A 147 -2.45 -18.98 -1.46
C LEU A 147 -2.60 -20.02 -0.35
N LYS A 148 -1.47 -20.54 0.12
CA LYS A 148 -1.41 -21.28 1.38
C LYS A 148 -1.98 -20.44 2.52
N ALA A 149 -2.51 -21.12 3.53
CA ALA A 149 -2.95 -20.45 4.75
C ALA A 149 -1.76 -19.72 5.40
N GLY A 150 -1.98 -18.49 5.85
CA GLY A 150 -0.92 -17.64 6.38
C GLY A 150 -1.31 -16.17 6.45
N GLU A 151 -0.42 -15.35 6.99
CA GLU A 151 -0.58 -13.91 7.07
C GLU A 151 0.14 -13.22 5.91
N TYR A 152 -0.56 -12.29 5.26
CA TYR A 152 -0.09 -11.57 4.08
C TYR A 152 -0.35 -10.07 4.20
N LEU A 153 0.54 -9.30 3.59
CA LEU A 153 0.32 -7.89 3.28
C LEU A 153 -0.15 -7.79 1.84
N PHE A 154 -1.32 -7.18 1.63
CA PHE A 154 -1.74 -6.73 0.32
C PHE A 154 -1.43 -5.25 0.18
N ARG A 155 -0.85 -4.86 -0.96
CA ARG A 155 -0.35 -3.51 -1.24
C ARG A 155 -1.01 -2.97 -2.50
N PRO A 156 -2.17 -2.31 -2.40
CA PRO A 156 -2.67 -1.45 -3.47
C PRO A 156 -1.74 -0.25 -3.65
N GLU A 157 -1.53 0.17 -4.89
CA GLU A 157 -0.67 1.30 -5.25
C GLU A 157 -1.29 2.11 -6.39
N VAL A 158 -1.20 3.44 -6.28
CA VAL A 158 -1.35 4.39 -7.38
C VAL A 158 0.02 4.97 -7.73
N VAL A 159 0.35 4.97 -9.02
CA VAL A 159 1.54 5.62 -9.58
C VAL A 159 1.08 6.85 -10.36
N ALA A 160 1.29 8.05 -9.84
CA ALA A 160 0.87 9.29 -10.50
C ALA A 160 2.04 9.98 -11.23
N LEU A 161 1.79 10.39 -12.48
CA LEU A 161 2.82 10.74 -13.47
C LEU A 161 2.86 12.23 -13.84
N HIS A 162 2.03 13.07 -13.23
CA HIS A 162 1.89 14.48 -13.62
C HIS A 162 3.18 15.31 -13.46
N GLU A 163 4.14 14.83 -12.66
CA GLU A 163 5.49 15.41 -12.49
C GLU A 163 6.61 14.41 -12.73
N SER A 164 6.32 13.26 -13.37
CA SER A 164 7.31 12.19 -13.58
C SER A 164 8.18 12.39 -14.82
N ASP A 165 8.10 13.53 -15.50
CA ASP A 165 8.99 13.88 -16.62
C ASP A 165 10.47 13.94 -16.22
N THR A 166 10.74 14.12 -14.92
CA THR A 166 12.06 14.09 -14.32
C THR A 166 12.09 13.18 -13.09
N ALA A 167 13.26 12.65 -12.78
CA ALA A 167 13.50 11.91 -11.55
C ALA A 167 13.48 12.84 -10.32
N TYR A 168 12.95 12.36 -9.18
CA TYR A 168 12.96 13.09 -7.90
C TYR A 168 14.37 13.49 -7.47
N LYS A 169 15.37 12.60 -7.64
CA LYS A 169 16.77 12.91 -7.32
C LYS A 169 17.38 14.04 -8.17
N MET A 170 16.80 14.32 -9.33
CA MET A 170 17.23 15.42 -10.20
C MET A 170 16.48 16.72 -9.87
N ASN A 171 15.22 16.62 -9.44
CA ASN A 171 14.43 17.74 -8.96
C ASN A 171 13.46 17.27 -7.87
N ALA A 172 13.78 17.58 -6.61
CA ALA A 172 12.99 17.16 -5.45
C ALA A 172 11.58 17.79 -5.41
N GLY A 173 11.36 18.87 -6.16
CA GLY A 173 10.04 19.47 -6.34
C GLY A 173 9.13 18.69 -7.28
N ARG A 174 9.67 17.73 -8.05
CA ARG A 174 8.95 16.92 -9.04
C ARG A 174 9.17 15.43 -8.74
N GLY A 175 9.04 14.57 -9.76
CA GLY A 175 9.17 13.12 -9.66
C GLY A 175 7.83 12.41 -9.71
N VAL A 176 7.90 11.11 -9.94
CA VAL A 176 6.75 10.23 -9.73
C VAL A 176 6.24 10.36 -8.30
N GLN A 177 4.92 10.31 -8.17
CA GLN A 177 4.25 10.31 -6.88
C GLN A 177 3.59 8.95 -6.67
N LEU A 178 4.08 8.22 -5.67
CA LEU A 178 3.57 6.90 -5.33
C LEU A 178 2.67 7.00 -4.10
N TYR A 179 1.45 6.47 -4.22
CA TYR A 179 0.51 6.32 -3.13
C TYR A 179 0.31 4.84 -2.89
N MET A 180 0.55 4.37 -1.66
CA MET A 180 0.34 2.97 -1.29
C MET A 180 0.11 2.84 0.20
N GLU A 181 -0.53 1.75 0.58
CA GLU A 181 -0.65 1.29 1.96
C GLU A 181 -0.53 -0.22 1.98
N CYS A 182 -0.04 -0.76 3.09
CA CYS A 182 -0.05 -2.20 3.32
C CYS A 182 -1.23 -2.58 4.22
N VAL A 183 -1.99 -3.58 3.78
CA VAL A 183 -3.21 -4.04 4.44
C VAL A 183 -3.02 -5.47 4.94
N GLN A 184 -3.36 -5.71 6.21
CA GLN A 184 -3.10 -7.00 6.87
C GLN A 184 -4.25 -7.98 6.64
N PHE A 185 -3.94 -9.11 6.02
CA PHE A 185 -4.86 -10.22 5.82
C PHE A 185 -4.30 -11.54 6.35
N LYS A 186 -5.21 -12.43 6.74
CA LYS A 186 -4.94 -13.83 7.04
C LYS A 186 -5.77 -14.68 6.08
N VAL A 187 -5.08 -15.44 5.24
CA VAL A 187 -5.71 -16.44 4.38
C VAL A 187 -5.95 -17.69 5.22
N VAL A 188 -7.21 -18.12 5.33
CA VAL A 188 -7.61 -19.27 6.16
C VAL A 188 -7.88 -20.56 5.36
N SER A 189 -8.00 -20.45 4.03
CA SER A 189 -8.18 -21.59 3.13
C SER A 189 -6.89 -22.39 2.94
N SER A 190 -7.03 -23.69 2.65
CA SER A 190 -5.91 -24.60 2.39
C SER A 190 -5.43 -24.54 0.93
N GLY A 191 -5.14 -23.34 0.42
CA GLY A 191 -4.62 -23.20 -0.94
C GLY A 191 -3.22 -23.81 -1.09
N SER A 192 -2.79 -24.04 -2.32
CA SER A 192 -1.56 -24.78 -2.63
C SER A 192 -0.33 -23.89 -2.89
N VAL A 193 -0.55 -22.62 -3.24
CA VAL A 193 0.49 -21.68 -3.69
C VAL A 193 1.23 -21.09 -2.48
N ALA A 194 2.50 -21.46 -2.33
CA ALA A 194 3.43 -20.68 -1.51
C ALA A 194 3.96 -19.50 -2.35
N LEU A 195 4.02 -18.30 -1.76
CA LEU A 195 4.73 -17.20 -2.41
C LEU A 195 6.23 -17.50 -2.35
N SER A 196 6.85 -17.68 -3.52
CA SER A 196 8.29 -17.83 -3.66
C SER A 196 8.77 -16.84 -4.72
N GLY A 197 9.68 -15.94 -4.32
CA GLY A 197 10.16 -14.86 -5.18
C GLY A 197 9.17 -13.70 -5.29
N GLY A 198 9.54 -12.72 -6.12
CA GLY A 198 8.84 -11.45 -6.24
C GLY A 198 9.84 -10.35 -6.60
N ILE A 199 9.36 -9.11 -6.65
CA ILE A 199 10.22 -7.95 -6.77
C ILE A 199 10.62 -7.45 -5.39
N ASP A 200 11.83 -6.91 -5.29
CA ASP A 200 12.19 -5.99 -4.22
C ASP A 200 11.93 -4.58 -4.74
N PHE A 201 11.03 -3.82 -4.11
CA PHE A 201 10.74 -2.45 -4.55
C PHE A 201 11.98 -1.55 -4.50
N LYS A 202 12.89 -1.76 -3.55
CA LYS A 202 14.12 -0.95 -3.44
C LYS A 202 15.09 -1.20 -4.60
N GLU A 203 15.06 -2.39 -5.19
CA GLU A 203 15.92 -2.74 -6.32
C GLU A 203 15.23 -2.53 -7.66
N SER A 204 13.92 -2.75 -7.71
CA SER A 204 13.14 -2.78 -8.95
C SER A 204 12.60 -1.40 -9.34
N TYR A 205 12.25 -0.55 -8.38
CA TYR A 205 11.82 0.81 -8.68
C TYR A 205 13.04 1.70 -8.79
N THR A 206 13.43 1.99 -10.02
CA THR A 206 14.63 2.78 -10.32
C THR A 206 14.27 4.01 -11.14
N TYR A 207 15.07 5.07 -11.01
CA TYR A 207 14.94 6.26 -11.86
C TYR A 207 15.26 6.02 -13.34
N SER A 208 15.71 4.82 -13.72
CA SER A 208 15.85 4.40 -15.13
C SER A 208 14.59 3.78 -15.72
N ASP A 209 13.63 3.35 -14.88
CA ASP A 209 12.37 2.78 -15.32
C ASP A 209 11.49 3.85 -15.98
N LYS A 210 11.09 3.62 -17.24
CA LYS A 210 10.24 4.54 -18.01
C LYS A 210 8.77 4.52 -17.59
N GLY A 211 8.37 3.60 -16.71
CA GLY A 211 7.09 3.64 -16.01
C GLY A 211 7.09 4.56 -14.78
N LEU A 212 8.28 4.94 -14.28
CA LEU A 212 8.49 5.83 -13.13
C LEU A 212 9.10 7.18 -13.52
N VAL A 213 9.84 7.27 -14.62
CA VAL A 213 10.28 8.52 -15.24
C VAL A 213 9.70 8.59 -16.64
N PHE A 214 8.49 9.15 -16.72
CA PHE A 214 7.63 9.23 -17.88
C PHE A 214 7.15 10.67 -18.11
N ASP A 215 7.35 11.21 -19.30
CA ASP A 215 6.78 12.51 -19.67
C ASP A 215 5.34 12.33 -20.16
N LEU A 216 4.41 12.49 -19.22
CA LEU A 216 2.97 12.36 -19.44
C LEU A 216 2.41 13.27 -20.56
N TYR A 217 3.07 14.40 -20.83
CA TYR A 217 2.52 15.44 -21.70
C TYR A 217 2.98 15.31 -23.15
N THR A 218 4.13 14.68 -23.39
CA THR A 218 4.70 14.55 -24.73
C THR A 218 4.71 13.11 -25.25
N ALA A 219 4.75 12.11 -24.37
CA ALA A 219 4.75 10.71 -24.77
C ALA A 219 3.36 10.24 -25.22
N ASP A 220 3.31 9.29 -26.16
CA ASP A 220 2.08 8.58 -26.49
C ASP A 220 1.68 7.70 -25.29
N PRO A 221 0.51 7.91 -24.66
CA PRO A 221 0.08 7.13 -23.50
C PRO A 221 -0.01 5.63 -23.78
N LYS A 222 -0.20 5.20 -25.03
CA LYS A 222 -0.22 3.78 -25.41
C LYS A 222 1.13 3.08 -25.28
N THR A 223 2.22 3.86 -25.17
CA THR A 223 3.58 3.33 -24.95
C THR A 223 3.90 3.15 -23.48
N TYR A 224 3.04 3.64 -22.58
CA TYR A 224 3.25 3.54 -21.14
C TYR A 224 3.19 2.09 -20.66
N VAL A 225 4.21 1.68 -19.92
CA VAL A 225 4.27 0.38 -19.25
C VAL A 225 4.38 0.64 -17.75
N ALA A 226 3.44 0.09 -16.97
CA ALA A 226 3.47 0.21 -15.53
C ALA A 226 4.71 -0.50 -14.92
N PRO A 227 5.35 0.07 -13.90
CA PRO A 227 6.60 -0.44 -13.34
C PRO A 227 6.38 -1.73 -12.54
N GLY A 228 7.44 -2.48 -12.25
CA GLY A 228 7.38 -3.68 -11.39
C GLY A 228 7.02 -4.98 -12.12
N GLY A 229 7.23 -5.06 -13.43
CA GLY A 229 7.10 -6.30 -14.21
C GLY A 229 5.66 -6.75 -14.51
N PRO A 230 5.47 -7.94 -15.11
CA PRO A 230 4.15 -8.45 -15.47
C PRO A 230 3.33 -8.89 -14.25
N VAL A 231 2.01 -8.94 -14.42
CA VAL A 231 1.12 -9.58 -13.43
C VAL A 231 1.47 -11.07 -13.33
N SER A 232 1.54 -11.58 -12.10
CA SER A 232 1.91 -12.97 -11.84
C SER A 232 0.84 -13.95 -12.33
N PRO A 233 1.23 -15.14 -12.85
CA PRO A 233 0.29 -16.19 -13.23
C PRO A 233 -0.60 -16.72 -12.09
N ILE A 234 -0.24 -16.45 -10.82
CA ILE A 234 -1.09 -16.83 -9.68
C ILE A 234 -2.31 -15.92 -9.54
N SER A 235 -2.32 -14.76 -10.20
CA SER A 235 -3.45 -13.83 -10.16
C SER A 235 -4.72 -14.47 -10.73
N VAL A 236 -5.85 -14.11 -10.15
CA VAL A 236 -7.18 -14.54 -10.62
C VAL A 236 -7.87 -13.34 -11.26
N SER A 237 -8.09 -13.40 -12.57
CA SER A 237 -8.65 -12.29 -13.35
C SER A 237 -10.14 -12.07 -13.09
N SER A 238 -10.89 -13.14 -12.81
CA SER A 238 -12.32 -13.05 -12.48
C SER A 238 -12.51 -12.24 -11.21
N GLY A 239 -13.23 -11.11 -11.28
CA GLY A 239 -13.48 -10.23 -10.14
C GLY A 239 -12.35 -9.24 -9.82
N ALA A 240 -11.27 -9.23 -10.60
CA ALA A 240 -10.23 -8.21 -10.49
C ALA A 240 -10.52 -7.03 -11.44
N GLY A 241 -10.23 -5.80 -11.00
CA GLY A 241 -10.42 -4.61 -11.82
C GLY A 241 -10.70 -3.34 -11.04
N ILE A 242 -10.72 -2.23 -11.76
CA ILE A 242 -11.10 -0.91 -11.25
C ILE A 242 -12.57 -0.67 -11.60
N GLY A 243 -13.37 -0.25 -10.62
CA GLY A 243 -14.80 0.00 -10.84
C GLY A 243 -15.69 -0.51 -9.71
N PRO A 244 -17.01 -0.59 -9.96
CA PRO A 244 -17.97 -1.06 -8.96
C PRO A 244 -17.59 -2.41 -8.38
N ILE A 245 -17.83 -2.61 -7.07
CA ILE A 245 -17.52 -3.87 -6.39
C ILE A 245 -18.21 -5.01 -7.15
N PRO A 246 -17.48 -6.07 -7.55
CA PRO A 246 -18.08 -7.22 -8.21
C PRO A 246 -19.23 -7.77 -7.37
N ALA A 247 -20.39 -7.99 -8.01
CA ALA A 247 -21.51 -8.65 -7.36
C ALA A 247 -21.01 -9.96 -6.77
N ARG A 248 -21.31 -10.21 -5.48
CA ARG A 248 -20.89 -11.42 -4.77
C ARG A 248 -21.22 -12.63 -5.64
N GLY A 249 -20.20 -13.24 -6.24
CA GLY A 249 -20.36 -14.53 -6.88
C GLY A 249 -20.97 -15.42 -5.81
N SER A 250 -22.14 -16.00 -6.09
CA SER A 250 -22.64 -17.07 -5.23
C SER A 250 -21.49 -18.05 -5.11
N LYS A 251 -20.93 -18.21 -3.91
CA LYS A 251 -20.00 -19.31 -3.67
C LYS A 251 -20.72 -20.51 -4.23
N SER A 252 -20.18 -21.12 -5.28
CA SER A 252 -20.66 -22.43 -5.71
C SER A 252 -20.45 -23.27 -4.47
N ASN A 253 -21.52 -23.50 -3.71
CA ASN A 253 -21.58 -24.59 -2.77
C ASN A 253 -21.33 -25.81 -3.65
N ALA A 254 -20.08 -26.24 -3.74
CA ALA A 254 -19.81 -27.61 -4.03
C ALA A 254 -20.51 -28.37 -2.91
N ALA A 255 -21.73 -28.83 -3.22
CA ALA A 255 -22.42 -29.79 -2.39
C ALA A 255 -21.42 -30.92 -2.11
N PRO A 256 -21.34 -31.43 -0.87
CA PRO A 256 -20.54 -32.62 -0.62
C PRO A 256 -20.93 -33.67 -1.66
N ALA A 257 -19.94 -34.19 -2.38
CA ALA A 257 -20.16 -35.29 -3.30
C ALA A 257 -20.98 -36.36 -2.55
N PRO A 258 -22.08 -36.89 -3.12
CA PRO A 258 -22.82 -37.95 -2.48
C PRO A 258 -21.84 -39.10 -2.24
N ALA A 259 -21.73 -39.56 -1.00
CA ALA A 259 -21.03 -40.79 -0.68
C ALA A 259 -21.63 -41.88 -1.58
N GLY A 260 -20.85 -42.32 -2.57
CA GLY A 260 -21.24 -43.39 -3.47
C GLY A 260 -21.58 -44.61 -2.63
N ALA A 261 -22.85 -44.98 -2.66
CA ALA A 261 -23.35 -46.19 -2.03
C ALA A 261 -22.59 -47.40 -2.58
N ALA A 262 -22.13 -48.24 -1.66
CA ALA A 262 -21.63 -49.57 -1.97
C ALA A 262 -22.66 -50.35 -2.81
N PRO A 263 -22.25 -51.06 -3.89
CA PRO A 263 -23.18 -51.90 -4.62
C PRO A 263 -23.56 -53.11 -3.76
N ALA A 264 -24.85 -53.20 -3.45
CA ALA A 264 -25.46 -54.39 -2.89
C ALA A 264 -25.52 -55.51 -3.93
N THR A 265 -25.27 -56.72 -3.44
CA THR A 265 -25.34 -58.02 -4.10
C THR A 265 -26.72 -58.34 -4.67
N THR A 266 -26.75 -58.99 -5.84
CA THR A 266 -27.88 -59.82 -6.28
C THR A 266 -27.39 -61.23 -6.56
N ALA A 267 -28.06 -62.20 -5.94
CA ALA A 267 -27.79 -63.63 -6.05
C ALA A 267 -28.83 -64.30 -6.96
N SER A 268 -28.36 -65.20 -7.83
CA SER A 268 -29.07 -66.35 -8.41
C SER A 268 -28.03 -67.09 -9.25
N GLY A 269 -27.67 -68.37 -9.12
CA GLY A 269 -28.25 -69.52 -8.44
C GLY A 269 -27.97 -70.72 -9.36
N ALA A 270 -27.06 -71.63 -8.99
CA ALA A 270 -26.97 -73.01 -9.47
C ALA A 270 -25.83 -73.76 -8.76
N ALA A 271 -26.17 -74.84 -8.05
CA ALA A 271 -25.24 -75.89 -7.60
C ALA A 271 -25.03 -76.91 -8.74
N PRO A 272 -24.02 -77.82 -8.71
CA PRO A 272 -24.02 -78.92 -7.75
C PRO A 272 -22.64 -79.47 -7.26
N THR A 273 -22.73 -80.18 -6.12
CA THR A 273 -22.02 -81.41 -5.69
C THR A 273 -20.48 -81.48 -5.47
N SER A 274 -20.14 -81.74 -4.19
CA SER A 274 -19.31 -82.82 -3.62
C SER A 274 -17.85 -83.03 -4.07
N ALA A 275 -16.90 -82.89 -3.13
CA ALA A 275 -16.13 -83.99 -2.52
C ALA A 275 -14.97 -83.46 -1.65
N THR A 276 -14.84 -84.00 -0.44
CA THR A 276 -13.57 -84.07 0.33
C THR A 276 -12.91 -85.43 -0.01
N PRO A 277 -11.57 -85.61 0.03
CA PRO A 277 -10.91 -85.90 1.31
C PRO A 277 -9.47 -85.39 1.48
N SER A 278 -8.99 -85.54 2.70
CA SER A 278 -7.68 -85.26 3.32
C SER A 278 -6.45 -85.93 2.69
N SER A 279 -5.25 -85.39 2.98
CA SER A 279 -4.07 -86.14 3.47
C SER A 279 -2.84 -85.25 3.79
N THR A 280 -2.31 -85.36 5.03
CA THR A 280 -0.88 -85.52 5.47
C THR A 280 0.28 -84.89 4.67
N SER A 281 1.44 -84.49 5.19
CA SER A 281 2.17 -84.58 6.46
C SER A 281 3.51 -83.84 6.24
N ALA A 282 4.09 -83.23 7.29
CA ALA A 282 5.51 -83.33 7.68
C ALA A 282 6.09 -82.01 8.27
N ALA A 283 6.34 -82.05 9.58
CA ALA A 283 7.37 -81.28 10.29
C ALA A 283 8.71 -82.08 10.22
N PRO A 284 9.92 -81.62 10.66
CA PRO A 284 10.13 -80.86 11.90
C PRO A 284 11.36 -79.90 12.06
N THR A 285 11.34 -79.14 13.17
CA THR A 285 12.46 -78.75 14.10
C THR A 285 13.42 -77.56 13.81
N PRO A 286 14.07 -76.94 14.83
CA PRO A 286 13.85 -75.53 15.18
C PRO A 286 15.15 -74.67 15.16
N THR A 287 15.02 -73.34 15.26
CA THR A 287 16.17 -72.49 15.62
C THR A 287 15.73 -71.25 16.44
N ALA A 288 16.61 -70.88 17.36
CA ALA A 288 16.52 -70.03 18.55
C ALA A 288 16.18 -68.53 18.31
N PRO A 289 15.88 -67.73 19.36
CA PRO A 289 15.44 -66.34 19.23
C PRO A 289 16.62 -65.38 19.07
N ILE A 290 16.49 -64.39 18.18
CA ILE A 290 17.46 -63.29 18.04
C ILE A 290 16.87 -62.00 18.59
N ALA A 291 17.71 -61.34 19.38
CA ALA A 291 17.48 -60.16 20.19
C ALA A 291 17.30 -58.85 19.40
N THR A 292 16.69 -57.91 20.09
CA THR A 292 16.48 -56.49 19.82
C THR A 292 17.76 -55.76 19.36
N PRO A 293 17.70 -54.87 18.34
CA PRO A 293 18.83 -54.00 18.03
C PRO A 293 18.92 -52.81 19.01
N ALA A 294 20.11 -52.65 19.60
CA ALA A 294 20.53 -51.48 20.35
C ALA A 294 20.85 -50.29 19.43
N ALA A 295 20.69 -49.09 20.00
CA ALA A 295 20.89 -47.80 19.36
C ALA A 295 22.32 -47.58 18.85
N ILE A 296 22.43 -46.96 17.68
CA ILE A 296 23.68 -46.58 17.02
C ILE A 296 24.02 -45.15 17.47
N ALA A 297 25.16 -44.97 18.14
CA ALA A 297 25.69 -43.67 18.51
C ALA A 297 26.31 -42.97 17.28
N ALA A 298 25.86 -41.76 16.98
CA ALA A 298 26.46 -40.88 15.98
C ALA A 298 27.49 -39.97 16.66
N ASN A 299 28.75 -40.04 16.20
CA ASN A 299 29.80 -39.11 16.57
C ASN A 299 29.54 -37.73 15.94
N VAL A 300 29.37 -36.71 16.78
CA VAL A 300 29.35 -35.29 16.38
C VAL A 300 30.67 -34.64 16.84
N PRO A 301 31.42 -33.93 15.98
CA PRO A 301 32.60 -33.19 16.41
C PRO A 301 32.19 -31.88 17.10
N THR A 302 32.66 -31.70 18.33
CA THR A 302 32.51 -30.47 19.13
C THR A 302 33.47 -29.38 18.66
N SER A 303 32.94 -28.33 18.02
CA SER A 303 33.66 -27.06 17.87
C SER A 303 33.61 -26.26 19.16
N LYS A 304 34.77 -25.77 19.60
CA LYS A 304 34.96 -24.92 20.78
C LYS A 304 34.25 -23.58 20.58
N MET A 305 33.35 -23.20 21.49
CA MET A 305 32.89 -21.82 21.62
C MET A 305 34.05 -20.95 22.10
N VAL A 306 34.36 -19.91 21.32
CA VAL A 306 35.19 -18.78 21.76
C VAL A 306 34.24 -17.74 22.34
N THR A 307 34.38 -17.48 23.64
CA THR A 307 33.68 -16.38 24.33
C THR A 307 34.24 -15.04 23.86
N VAL A 308 33.43 -14.26 23.15
CA VAL A 308 33.74 -12.86 22.82
C VAL A 308 33.12 -11.96 23.89
N THR A 309 33.96 -11.44 24.79
CA THR A 309 33.57 -10.41 25.75
C THR A 309 33.55 -9.06 25.04
N ILE A 310 32.35 -8.54 24.75
CA ILE A 310 32.17 -7.18 24.24
C ILE A 310 32.03 -6.23 25.44
N ARG A 311 32.98 -5.31 25.60
CA ARG A 311 32.92 -4.23 26.59
C ARG A 311 31.96 -3.14 26.09
N SER A 312 30.82 -2.97 26.77
CA SER A 312 29.98 -1.77 26.64
C SER A 312 30.60 -0.61 27.41
N SER A 313 30.91 0.47 26.70
CA SER A 313 31.17 1.78 27.30
C SER A 313 30.81 2.88 26.30
N SER A 314 29.65 3.51 26.50
CA SER A 314 29.44 4.94 26.27
C SER A 314 28.11 5.36 26.86
N ALA A 315 28.20 6.19 27.90
CA ALA A 315 27.09 6.94 28.45
C ALA A 315 26.70 8.06 27.48
N VAL A 316 25.40 8.27 27.31
CA VAL A 316 24.84 9.46 26.63
C VAL A 316 23.98 10.20 27.66
N PRO A 317 24.13 11.54 27.80
CA PRO A 317 23.50 12.29 28.87
C PRO A 317 22.00 12.49 28.66
N THR A 318 21.26 12.36 29.76
CA THR A 318 19.84 12.70 29.92
C THR A 318 19.65 14.21 29.81
N SER A 319 18.87 14.65 28.83
CA SER A 319 18.33 16.02 28.77
C SER A 319 16.92 16.04 29.36
N THR A 320 16.79 16.68 30.50
CA THR A 320 15.53 16.96 31.20
C THR A 320 14.88 18.17 30.53
N ALA A 321 13.75 17.98 29.85
CA ALA A 321 12.91 19.10 29.39
C ALA A 321 11.84 19.37 30.45
N THR A 322 11.97 20.52 31.11
CA THR A 322 11.05 21.03 32.12
C THR A 322 9.79 21.58 31.43
N GLU A 323 8.63 21.08 31.85
CA GLU A 323 7.30 21.56 31.50
C GLU A 323 7.06 22.93 32.17
N ALA A 324 6.70 23.94 31.38
CA ALA A 324 6.23 25.23 31.87
C ALA A 324 4.81 25.48 31.39
N ALA A 325 3.91 25.64 32.35
CA ALA A 325 2.50 25.95 32.15
C ALA A 325 2.21 27.47 32.20
N TYR A 326 1.08 27.85 31.58
CA TYR A 326 0.31 29.11 31.73
C TYR A 326 0.83 30.32 30.92
N SER A 327 0.04 31.16 30.22
CA SER A 327 -1.34 31.66 30.42
C SER A 327 -1.88 32.32 29.13
N PRO A 328 -3.21 32.41 28.89
CA PRO A 328 -3.78 33.22 27.80
C PRO A 328 -3.91 34.71 28.21
N PRO A 329 -3.80 35.69 27.30
CA PRO A 329 -4.29 37.03 27.57
C PRO A 329 -5.75 37.19 27.14
N ALA A 330 -6.50 37.81 28.03
CA ALA A 330 -7.88 38.24 27.90
C ALA A 330 -8.04 39.48 27.02
N ASP A 331 -9.28 39.68 26.58
CA ASP A 331 -9.82 40.87 25.93
C ASP A 331 -9.43 42.20 26.60
N CYS A 332 -9.32 43.27 25.79
CA CYS A 332 -9.70 44.64 26.17
C CYS A 332 -9.80 45.59 24.95
N PRO A 333 -10.30 46.84 25.06
CA PRO A 333 -11.66 47.24 24.69
C PRO A 333 -11.71 48.35 23.63
N SER A 334 -12.90 48.95 23.50
CA SER A 334 -13.31 50.02 22.58
C SER A 334 -12.62 51.39 22.78
N SER A 335 -12.64 52.18 21.68
CA SER A 335 -12.76 53.65 21.58
C SER A 335 -11.55 54.55 21.20
N SER A 336 -11.74 55.21 20.05
CA SER A 336 -11.55 56.65 19.75
C SER A 336 -10.20 57.20 19.19
N SER A 337 -10.35 57.73 17.97
CA SER A 337 -9.82 59.00 17.40
C SER A 337 -8.32 59.33 17.47
N GLY A 338 -7.71 59.47 16.29
CA GLY A 338 -6.48 60.22 16.08
C GLY A 338 -6.02 60.22 14.62
N THR A 339 -5.96 61.39 14.00
CA THR A 339 -5.66 61.67 12.58
C THR A 339 -4.16 61.75 12.23
N LYS A 340 -3.86 61.51 10.94
CA LYS A 340 -2.72 61.98 10.09
C LYS A 340 -1.38 61.20 10.08
N ASN A 341 -1.19 60.52 8.95
CA ASN A 341 -0.09 60.58 7.97
C ASN A 341 1.36 60.91 8.41
N SER A 342 2.26 59.93 8.24
CA SER A 342 3.58 59.97 7.58
C SER A 342 4.63 59.12 8.31
N GLY A 343 5.36 58.27 7.54
CA GLY A 343 6.67 57.75 7.95
C GLY A 343 6.78 56.23 8.14
N SER A 344 7.16 55.56 7.05
CA SER A 344 7.90 54.29 6.95
C SER A 344 8.37 53.56 8.22
N ASN A 345 8.13 52.25 8.27
CA ASN A 345 9.18 51.31 8.69
C ASN A 345 9.08 49.99 7.91
N SER A 346 9.87 49.90 6.84
CA SER A 346 10.18 48.67 6.12
C SER A 346 11.24 47.91 6.91
N SER A 347 10.94 46.67 7.34
CA SER A 347 12.00 45.71 7.65
C SER A 347 12.33 44.95 6.38
N ALA A 348 13.20 45.54 5.56
CA ALA A 348 13.85 44.87 4.45
C ALA A 348 14.88 43.88 5.00
N SER A 349 14.66 42.59 4.77
CA SER A 349 15.65 41.53 4.99
C SER A 349 16.60 41.49 3.78
N SER A 350 17.86 41.86 4.00
CA SER A 350 18.93 41.94 3.00
C SER A 350 19.50 40.55 2.65
N GLY A 351 18.69 39.71 2.01
CA GLY A 351 19.14 38.44 1.43
C GLY A 351 19.49 38.57 -0.06
N ALA A 352 20.36 37.69 -0.56
CA ALA A 352 20.66 37.57 -2.00
C ALA A 352 19.38 37.49 -2.84
N PRO A 353 19.39 38.01 -4.10
CA PRO A 353 18.19 37.99 -4.94
C PRO A 353 17.69 36.56 -5.16
N VAL A 354 16.38 36.38 -5.05
CA VAL A 354 15.69 35.10 -5.18
C VAL A 354 15.66 34.68 -6.64
N ALA A 355 16.20 33.49 -6.95
CA ALA A 355 16.22 32.96 -8.30
C ALA A 355 14.81 32.77 -8.88
N LYS A 356 14.68 32.86 -10.21
CA LYS A 356 13.42 32.61 -10.93
C LYS A 356 12.80 31.29 -10.45
N TRP A 357 11.49 31.29 -10.25
CA TRP A 357 10.68 30.19 -9.70
C TRP A 357 10.83 29.91 -8.20
N ASN A 358 11.59 30.72 -7.46
CA ASN A 358 11.71 30.57 -6.00
C ASN A 358 10.83 31.56 -5.23
N ARG A 359 10.56 31.23 -3.97
CA ARG A 359 9.68 32.01 -3.08
C ARG A 359 10.34 33.34 -2.69
N CYS A 360 9.65 34.43 -2.95
CA CYS A 360 10.07 35.80 -2.64
C CYS A 360 9.09 36.53 -1.70
N GLY A 361 8.08 35.84 -1.15
CA GLY A 361 7.14 36.49 -0.25
C GLY A 361 6.07 35.57 0.33
N GLY A 362 5.19 36.20 1.12
CA GLY A 362 4.07 35.57 1.81
C GLY A 362 4.17 35.67 3.33
N ILE A 363 3.04 35.51 4.02
CA ILE A 363 2.94 35.52 5.48
C ILE A 363 3.90 34.49 6.08
N GLY A 364 4.68 34.93 7.07
CA GLY A 364 5.70 34.12 7.74
C GLY A 364 7.00 33.91 6.95
N TYR A 365 7.13 34.47 5.74
CA TYR A 365 8.37 34.43 4.99
C TYR A 365 9.38 35.44 5.53
N THR A 366 10.60 34.98 5.85
CA THR A 366 11.69 35.80 6.40
C THR A 366 12.87 35.99 5.42
N GLY A 367 12.78 35.41 4.21
CA GLY A 367 13.81 35.50 3.19
C GLY A 367 13.77 36.78 2.35
N SER A 368 14.59 36.83 1.29
CA SER A 368 14.68 38.00 0.41
C SER A 368 13.41 38.19 -0.42
N THR A 369 12.93 39.44 -0.50
CA THR A 369 11.74 39.79 -1.31
C THR A 369 12.10 40.31 -2.70
N THR A 370 13.40 40.40 -3.00
CA THR A 370 13.93 40.88 -4.26
C THR A 370 14.23 39.69 -5.16
N CYS A 371 13.64 39.67 -6.36
CA CYS A 371 13.90 38.64 -7.36
C CYS A 371 15.15 38.95 -8.20
N VAL A 372 15.72 37.93 -8.83
CA VAL A 372 16.79 38.11 -9.84
C VAL A 372 16.31 38.99 -11.00
N GLU A 373 17.26 39.66 -11.64
CA GLU A 373 16.99 40.58 -12.75
C GLU A 373 16.17 39.91 -13.86
N GLY A 374 15.20 40.64 -14.41
CA GLY A 374 14.27 40.14 -15.43
C GLY A 374 13.08 39.35 -14.88
N THR A 375 12.92 39.26 -13.56
CA THR A 375 11.75 38.63 -12.92
C THR A 375 11.14 39.52 -11.86
N THR A 376 9.85 39.30 -11.56
CA THR A 376 9.12 40.06 -10.54
C THR A 376 8.54 39.14 -9.48
N CYS A 377 8.46 39.63 -8.23
CA CYS A 377 7.86 38.86 -7.16
C CYS A 377 6.33 38.89 -7.31
N VAL A 378 5.78 37.85 -7.93
CA VAL A 378 4.34 37.72 -8.19
C VAL A 378 3.69 37.04 -7.00
N VAL A 379 2.66 37.69 -6.43
CA VAL A 379 1.88 37.15 -5.32
C VAL A 379 0.93 36.09 -5.87
N HIS A 380 1.04 34.85 -5.39
CA HIS A 380 0.12 33.78 -5.75
C HIS A 380 -0.99 33.62 -4.71
N ASN A 381 -0.64 33.74 -3.43
CA ASN A 381 -1.58 33.75 -2.31
C ASN A 381 -0.97 34.47 -1.09
N PRO A 382 -1.74 34.73 -0.01
CA PRO A 382 -1.23 35.45 1.15
C PRO A 382 0.01 34.84 1.80
N TYR A 383 0.22 33.52 1.67
CA TYR A 383 1.35 32.80 2.24
C TYR A 383 2.49 32.57 1.25
N TYR A 384 2.32 32.86 -0.04
CA TYR A 384 3.33 32.53 -1.05
C TYR A 384 3.36 33.51 -2.22
N SER A 385 4.53 34.09 -2.46
CA SER A 385 4.88 34.85 -3.67
C SER A 385 6.10 34.22 -4.34
N GLN A 386 6.17 34.23 -5.68
CA GLN A 386 7.22 33.58 -6.47
C GLN A 386 7.85 34.56 -7.48
N CYS A 387 9.14 34.42 -7.74
CA CYS A 387 9.81 35.17 -8.81
C CYS A 387 9.47 34.60 -10.20
N LEU A 388 8.82 35.39 -11.07
CA LEU A 388 8.40 35.01 -12.42
C LEU A 388 8.99 35.90 -13.51
#